data_AF-M0PMB2-F1
#
_entry.id   AF-M0PMB2-F1
#
_cell.length_a   1.000
_cell.length_b   1.000
_cell.length_c   1.000
_cell.angle_alpha   90.00
_cell.angle_beta   90.00
_cell.angle_gamma   90.00
#
_symmetry.space_group_name_H-M   'P 1'
#
loop_
_entity.id
_entity.type
_entity.pdbx_description
1 polymer ?
#
loop_
_entity_poly.entity_id
_entity_poly.type
_entity_poly.pdbx_seq_one_letter_code
_entity_poly.pdbx_strand_id
1 'polypeptide(L)'
;MGLVEKPTNPSSTLVTTGWYMLPEDVFHVCALLRPSAEGEYQLSEAVGLLVRAGYEAATVRVGERVNVNTPGDVERASELMRGKW
;
A
#
# COMPACT_ATOMS: atom_id res chain seq x y z
N MET A 1 -11.45 -11.22 5.03
CA MET A 1 -10.44 -10.96 3.98
C MET A 1 -9.79 -9.62 4.31
N GLY A 2 -8.48 -9.47 4.23
CA GLY A 2 -7.81 -8.27 4.74
C GLY A 2 -6.44 -8.03 4.11
N LEU A 3 -5.94 -6.82 4.33
CA LEU A 3 -4.64 -6.36 3.86
C LEU A 3 -3.59 -6.65 4.94
N VAL A 4 -2.48 -7.30 4.56
CA VAL A 4 -1.43 -7.76 5.48
C VAL A 4 -0.08 -7.24 5.01
N GLU A 5 0.67 -6.60 5.91
CA GLU A 5 2.01 -6.11 5.63
C GLU A 5 3.01 -7.27 5.50
N LYS A 6 3.73 -7.33 4.37
CA LYS A 6 4.86 -8.24 4.11
C LYS A 6 4.70 -9.66 4.69
N PRO A 7 3.63 -10.41 4.33
CA PRO A 7 3.42 -11.74 4.87
C PRO A 7 4.49 -12.72 4.36
N THR A 8 5.01 -13.57 5.24
CA THR A 8 5.94 -14.65 4.84
C THR A 8 5.28 -15.67 3.90
N ASN A 9 3.98 -15.90 4.07
CA ASN A 9 3.18 -16.75 3.19
C ASN A 9 1.97 -15.95 2.66
N PRO A 10 2.09 -15.29 1.50
CA PRO A 10 1.05 -14.41 0.98
C PRO A 10 -0.18 -15.22 0.51
N SER A 11 -1.37 -14.74 0.85
CA SER A 11 -2.65 -15.36 0.45
C SER A 11 -3.07 -15.04 -0.99
N SER A 12 -2.36 -14.15 -1.69
CA SER A 12 -2.60 -13.79 -3.08
C SER A 12 -1.37 -13.15 -3.73
N THR A 13 -1.40 -12.94 -5.05
CA THR A 13 -0.40 -12.16 -5.80
C THR A 13 -0.79 -10.68 -5.95
N LEU A 14 -1.85 -10.22 -5.27
CA LEU A 14 -2.26 -8.83 -5.27
C LEU A 14 -1.45 -8.06 -4.22
N VAL A 15 -0.90 -6.93 -4.64
CA VAL A 15 -0.14 -6.02 -3.77
C VAL A 15 -0.85 -4.68 -3.71
N THR A 16 -0.84 -4.06 -2.53
CA THR A 16 -1.26 -2.67 -2.41
C THR A 16 -0.14 -1.76 -2.86
N THR A 17 -0.48 -0.86 -3.79
CA THR A 17 0.47 0.16 -4.25
C THR A 17 0.51 1.33 -3.27
N GLY A 18 1.51 2.21 -3.38
CA GLY A 18 1.59 3.46 -2.61
C GLY A 18 0.52 4.52 -2.99
N TRP A 19 -0.67 4.10 -3.45
CA TRP A 19 -1.76 4.98 -3.83
C TRP A 19 -3.04 4.54 -3.15
N TYR A 20 -3.60 5.43 -2.34
CA TYR A 20 -4.79 5.19 -1.54
C TYR A 20 -5.73 6.37 -1.64
N MET A 21 -7.04 6.09 -1.70
CA MET A 21 -8.09 7.05 -1.45
C MET A 21 -8.78 6.60 -0.17
N LEU A 22 -8.68 7.40 0.88
CA LEU A 22 -9.08 7.03 2.24
C LEU A 22 -10.08 8.05 2.78
N PRO A 23 -11.08 7.62 3.56
CA PRO A 23 -11.98 8.53 4.24
C PRO A 23 -11.22 9.31 5.32
N GLU A 24 -11.78 10.43 5.75
CA GLU A 24 -11.20 11.25 6.84
C GLU A 24 -11.03 10.45 8.14
N ASP A 25 -11.90 9.46 8.38
CA ASP A 25 -11.81 8.54 9.51
C ASP A 25 -10.48 7.77 9.63
N VAL A 26 -9.68 7.73 8.56
CA VAL A 26 -8.32 7.17 8.64
C VAL A 26 -7.49 7.84 9.72
N PHE A 27 -7.69 9.14 9.99
CA PHE A 27 -6.93 9.84 11.05
C PHE A 27 -7.27 9.30 12.45
N HIS A 28 -8.54 8.99 12.72
CA HIS A 28 -8.96 8.35 13.96
C HIS A 28 -8.33 6.97 14.12
N VAL A 29 -8.34 6.19 13.03
CA VAL A 29 -7.76 4.85 13.02
C VAL A 29 -6.24 4.88 13.19
N CYS A 30 -5.54 5.83 12.55
CA CYS A 30 -4.10 6.02 12.72
C CYS A 30 -3.72 6.29 14.18
N ALA A 31 -4.55 7.03 14.92
CA ALA A 31 -4.33 7.29 16.34
C ALA A 31 -4.47 6.04 17.24
N LEU A 32 -5.12 4.98 16.74
CA LEU A 32 -5.28 3.70 17.46
C LEU A 32 -4.15 2.70 17.16
N LEU A 33 -3.32 2.98 16.16
CA LEU A 33 -2.25 2.07 15.76
C LEU A 33 -1.21 1.93 16.87
N ARG A 34 -0.58 0.75 16.90
CA ARG A 34 0.62 0.51 17.70
C ARG A 34 1.79 0.25 16.77
N PRO A 35 3.02 0.65 17.16
CA PRO A 35 4.19 0.38 16.33
C PRO A 35 4.42 -1.13 16.20
N SER A 36 4.90 -1.55 15.03
CA SER A 36 5.36 -2.91 14.78
C SER A 36 6.59 -3.26 15.62
N ALA A 37 7.06 -4.50 15.51
CA ALA A 37 8.34 -4.91 16.11
C ALA A 37 9.54 -4.05 15.65
N GLU A 38 9.43 -3.44 14.47
CA GLU A 38 10.43 -2.57 13.86
C GLU A 38 10.21 -1.08 14.22
N GLY A 39 9.19 -0.77 15.01
CA GLY A 39 8.87 0.61 15.43
C GLY A 39 7.99 1.38 14.43
N GLU A 40 7.51 0.74 13.37
CA GLU A 40 6.75 1.41 12.31
C GLU A 40 5.24 1.38 12.57
N TYR A 41 4.55 2.49 12.28
CA TYR A 41 3.08 2.53 12.20
C TYR A 41 2.64 2.19 10.78
N GLN A 42 1.92 1.08 10.63
CA GLN A 42 1.63 0.52 9.32
C GLN A 42 0.30 1.04 8.75
N LEU A 43 0.36 1.67 7.56
CA LEU A 43 -0.85 2.11 6.86
C LEU A 43 -1.76 0.93 6.49
N SER A 44 -1.16 -0.23 6.21
CA SER A 44 -1.84 -1.49 5.97
C SER A 44 -2.73 -1.93 7.15
N GLU A 45 -2.28 -1.69 8.37
CA GLU A 45 -3.06 -1.94 9.58
C GLU A 45 -4.23 -0.96 9.71
N ALA A 46 -4.04 0.32 9.40
CA ALA A 46 -5.11 1.31 9.39
C ALA A 46 -6.21 0.96 8.39
N VAL A 47 -5.84 0.59 7.16
CA VAL A 47 -6.81 0.11 6.16
C VAL A 47 -7.53 -1.14 6.66
N GLY A 48 -6.82 -2.06 7.30
CA GLY A 48 -7.41 -3.25 7.92
C GLY A 48 -8.43 -2.92 9.02
N LEU A 49 -8.17 -1.90 9.84
CA LEU A 49 -9.09 -1.42 10.87
C LEU A 49 -10.34 -0.76 10.26
N LEU A 50 -10.19 0.06 9.22
CA LEU A 50 -11.34 0.62 8.48
C LEU A 50 -12.23 -0.50 7.91
N VAL A 51 -11.64 -1.50 7.25
CA VAL A 51 -12.40 -2.65 6.73
C VAL A 51 -13.12 -3.41 7.85
N ARG A 52 -12.46 -3.61 9.00
CA ARG A 52 -13.11 -4.23 10.17
C ARG A 52 -14.24 -3.38 10.76
N ALA A 53 -14.15 -2.06 10.63
CA ALA A 53 -15.19 -1.11 11.03
C ALA A 53 -16.38 -1.05 10.04
N GLY A 54 -16.35 -1.84 8.96
CA GLY A 54 -17.45 -1.97 7.99
C GLY A 54 -17.28 -1.12 6.73
N TYR A 55 -16.14 -0.45 6.56
CA TYR A 55 -15.83 0.25 5.31
C TYR A 55 -15.55 -0.73 4.17
N GLU A 56 -16.05 -0.42 2.97
CA GLU A 56 -15.74 -1.19 1.77
C GLU A 56 -14.36 -0.80 1.21
N ALA A 57 -13.57 -1.80 0.83
CA ALA A 57 -12.31 -1.61 0.12
C ALA A 57 -12.46 -2.04 -1.34
N ALA A 58 -12.38 -1.06 -2.24
CA ALA A 58 -12.34 -1.31 -3.68
C ALA A 58 -10.90 -1.21 -4.20
N THR A 59 -10.58 -1.98 -5.24
CA THR A 59 -9.29 -1.89 -5.95
C THR A 59 -9.51 -1.31 -7.33
N VAL A 60 -8.54 -0.54 -7.81
CA VAL A 60 -8.53 0.00 -9.17
C VAL A 60 -7.30 -0.50 -9.91
N ARG A 61 -7.47 -0.86 -11.19
CA ARG A 61 -6.32 -1.19 -12.03
C ARG A 61 -5.60 0.10 -12.39
N VAL A 62 -4.33 0.14 -12.03
CA VAL A 62 -3.38 1.17 -12.42
C VAL A 62 -2.47 0.61 -13.51
N GLY A 63 -2.02 1.46 -14.44
CA GLY A 63 -1.13 1.07 -15.53
C GLY A 63 0.25 0.62 -15.06
N GLU A 64 1.24 0.68 -15.93
CA GLU A 64 2.61 0.29 -15.58
C GLU A 64 3.19 1.18 -14.47
N ARG A 65 3.93 0.56 -13.56
CA ARG A 65 4.53 1.22 -12.39
C ARG A 65 5.88 0.61 -12.08
N VAL A 66 6.75 1.44 -11.53
CA VAL A 66 8.06 1.03 -11.04
C VAL A 66 8.29 1.70 -9.69
N ASN A 67 8.79 0.94 -8.72
CA ASN A 67 9.33 1.54 -7.49
C ASN A 67 10.60 2.32 -7.86
N VAL A 68 11.05 3.25 -7.03
CA VAL A 68 12.29 4.02 -7.26
C VAL A 68 13.16 3.96 -6.02
N ASN A 69 13.46 2.72 -5.60
CA ASN A 69 14.11 2.45 -4.31
C ASN A 69 15.63 2.21 -4.47
N THR A 70 16.09 1.85 -5.67
CA THR A 70 17.49 1.57 -5.98
C THR A 70 17.95 2.34 -7.22
N PRO A 71 19.27 2.51 -7.46
CA PRO A 71 19.76 3.14 -8.68
C PRO A 71 19.27 2.46 -9.97
N GLY A 72 19.19 1.13 -9.99
CA GLY A 72 18.66 0.39 -11.15
C GLY A 72 17.16 0.61 -11.36
N ASP A 73 16.40 0.81 -10.29
CA ASP A 73 14.99 1.18 -10.38
C ASP A 73 14.80 2.57 -11.02
N VAL A 74 15.68 3.53 -10.69
CA VAL A 74 15.66 4.88 -11.26
C VAL A 74 15.97 4.84 -12.76
N GLU A 75 16.90 4.00 -13.19
CA GLU A 75 17.20 3.79 -14.61
C GLU A 75 15.97 3.23 -15.34
N ARG A 76 15.34 2.19 -14.79
CA ARG A 76 14.11 1.60 -15.34
C ARG A 76 12.96 2.61 -15.41
N ALA A 77 12.78 3.43 -14.38
CA ALA A 77 11.81 4.52 -14.39
C ALA A 77 12.10 5.54 -15.50
N SER A 78 13.37 5.87 -15.69
CA SER A 78 13.80 6.79 -16.74
C SER A 78 13.55 6.22 -18.15
N GLU A 79 13.74 4.92 -18.35
CA GLU A 79 13.41 4.23 -19.61
C GLU A 79 11.91 4.26 -19.89
N LEU A 80 11.07 3.94 -18.90
CA LEU A 80 9.61 4.03 -19.02
C LEU A 80 9.16 5.45 -19.43
N MET A 81 9.72 6.49 -18.83
CA MET A 81 9.40 7.88 -19.19
C MET A 81 9.85 8.23 -20.61
N ARG A 82 10.99 7.70 -21.08
CA ARG A 82 11.51 7.93 -22.43
C ARG A 82 10.72 7.18 -23.51
N GLY A 83 10.16 6.02 -23.17
CA GLY A 83 9.33 5.20 -24.06
C GLY A 83 8.01 5.83 -24.48
N LYS A 84 7.58 6.93 -23.82
CA LYS A 84 6.32 7.68 -24.01
C LYS A 84 5.07 6.78 -24.05
N TRP A 85 4.38 6.80 -22.89
CA TRP A 85 3.05 6.26 -22.57
C TRP A 85 2.05 6.10 -23.72
#